data_AF-A0A2N2Z159-F1
#
_entry.id   AF-A0A2N2Z159-F1
#
_cell.length_a   1.000
_cell.length_b   1.000
_cell.length_c   1.000
_cell.angle_alpha   90.00
_cell.angle_beta   90.00
_cell.angle_gamma   90.00
#
_symmetry.space_group_name_H-M   'P 1'
#
loop_
_entity.id
_entity.type
_entity.pdbx_description
1 polymer ?
#
loop_
_entity_poly.entity_id
_entity_poly.type
_entity_poly.pdbx_seq_one_letter_code
_entity_poly.pdbx_strand_id
1 'polypeptide(L)'
;MNLLFTIATFFMLQGNLAQYVNPFIGTDKMGHTYPGASMPFGMVQLSPDTDTLSYESGGKYNKDVYRYCAGYQYSDRTIVGFSHTHFSGTGHSDLGDILIMPTTGRLQLNPGTAENPQSGFRSSFSHKREMAEPGYYRVHLNDHGIEAELAATTRVGIHRYTFPKSDSAHIILDLVHGIYNYEGKNVWTFVRVENDSTITGYRQTN
;
A
#
# COMPACT_ATOMS: atom_id res chain seq x y z
N MET A 1 -49.76 -42.49 21.34
CA MET A 1 -49.74 -41.52 20.23
C MET A 1 -48.37 -40.85 20.26
N ASN A 2 -47.40 -41.39 19.53
CA ASN A 2 -46.01 -40.92 19.56
C ASN A 2 -45.82 -39.87 18.47
N LEU A 3 -45.55 -38.63 18.88
CA LEU A 3 -45.31 -37.51 17.99
C LEU A 3 -43.82 -37.51 17.61
N LEU A 4 -43.52 -37.92 16.38
CA LEU A 4 -42.18 -37.78 15.80
C LEU A 4 -41.97 -36.31 15.38
N PHE A 5 -41.05 -35.63 16.06
CA PHE A 5 -40.55 -34.33 15.61
C PHE A 5 -39.37 -34.56 14.66
N THR A 6 -39.59 -34.33 13.37
CA THR A 6 -38.52 -34.27 12.38
C THR A 6 -37.88 -32.87 12.46
N ILE A 7 -36.68 -32.78 13.01
CA ILE A 7 -35.87 -31.55 12.94
C ILE A 7 -35.33 -31.47 11.52
N ALA A 8 -35.91 -30.60 10.70
CA ALA A 8 -35.33 -30.24 9.41
C ALA A 8 -34.11 -29.35 9.67
N THR A 9 -32.91 -29.93 9.57
CA THR A 9 -31.66 -29.16 9.59
C THR A 9 -31.54 -28.40 8.27
N PHE A 10 -31.91 -27.12 8.25
CA PHE A 10 -31.54 -26.23 7.15
C PHE A 10 -30.04 -25.98 7.21
N PHE A 11 -29.27 -26.66 6.35
CA PHE A 11 -27.92 -26.22 6.02
C PHE A 11 -28.03 -24.94 5.18
N MET A 12 -27.92 -23.77 5.81
CA MET A 12 -27.58 -22.57 5.07
C MET A 12 -26.16 -22.73 4.57
N LEU A 13 -26.00 -22.94 3.26
CA LEU A 13 -24.74 -22.64 2.57
C LEU A 13 -24.43 -21.15 2.84
N GLN A 14 -23.59 -20.87 3.84
CA GLN A 14 -22.99 -19.55 3.98
C GLN A 14 -22.08 -19.35 2.77
N GLY A 15 -22.62 -18.76 1.70
CA GLY A 15 -21.82 -18.34 0.55
C GLY A 15 -20.73 -17.37 1.01
N ASN A 16 -19.56 -17.43 0.39
CA ASN A 16 -18.48 -16.50 0.66
C ASN A 16 -18.93 -15.07 0.29
N LEU A 17 -19.32 -14.25 1.26
CA LEU A 17 -19.78 -12.87 1.02
C LEU A 17 -18.63 -11.94 0.60
N ALA A 18 -17.38 -12.28 0.91
CA ALA A 18 -16.21 -11.46 0.58
C ALA A 18 -16.06 -11.26 -0.94
N GLN A 19 -16.56 -12.20 -1.75
CA GLN A 19 -16.52 -12.13 -3.22
C GLN A 19 -17.26 -10.92 -3.80
N TYR A 20 -18.17 -10.29 -3.03
CA TYR A 20 -18.92 -9.12 -3.47
C TYR A 20 -18.18 -7.80 -3.22
N VAL A 21 -17.10 -7.82 -2.43
CA VAL A 21 -16.34 -6.61 -2.12
C VAL A 21 -15.35 -6.35 -3.24
N ASN A 22 -15.37 -5.12 -3.76
CA ASN A 22 -14.36 -4.62 -4.70
C ASN A 22 -13.60 -3.45 -4.05
N PRO A 23 -12.36 -3.66 -3.55
CA PRO A 23 -11.56 -2.62 -2.91
C PRO A 23 -11.20 -1.44 -3.81
N PHE A 24 -11.32 -1.57 -5.14
CA PHE A 24 -11.07 -0.46 -6.06
C PHE A 24 -12.20 0.57 -6.11
N ILE A 25 -13.39 0.26 -5.59
CA ILE A 25 -14.49 1.23 -5.55
C ILE A 25 -14.11 2.39 -4.62
N GLY A 26 -14.11 3.61 -5.15
CA GLY A 26 -13.72 4.82 -4.43
C GLY A 26 -12.24 5.21 -4.57
N THR A 27 -11.43 4.42 -5.28
CA THR A 27 -10.00 4.67 -5.48
C THR A 27 -9.69 5.61 -6.65
N ASP A 28 -10.67 5.91 -7.51
CA ASP A 28 -10.58 6.94 -8.55
C ASP A 28 -11.18 8.26 -8.07
N LYS A 29 -10.59 9.38 -8.48
CA LYS A 29 -11.03 10.74 -8.15
C LYS A 29 -11.10 10.93 -6.62
N MET A 30 -12.20 11.47 -6.10
CA MET A 30 -12.29 12.02 -4.74
C MET A 30 -13.01 11.11 -3.75
N GLY A 31 -13.04 9.79 -4.01
CA GLY A 31 -13.52 8.82 -3.03
C GLY A 31 -12.50 8.58 -1.91
N HIS A 32 -11.21 8.64 -2.26
CA HIS A 32 -10.07 8.49 -1.34
C HIS A 32 -10.13 7.20 -0.50
N THR A 33 -10.49 6.08 -1.11
CA THR A 33 -10.27 4.76 -0.51
C THR A 33 -8.93 4.19 -1.00
N TYR A 34 -8.48 3.11 -0.37
CA TYR A 34 -7.26 2.39 -0.77
C TYR A 34 -7.58 0.92 -1.10
N PRO A 35 -6.87 0.29 -2.05
CA PRO A 35 -7.12 -1.10 -2.43
C PRO A 35 -6.35 -2.13 -1.59
N GLY A 36 -5.44 -1.68 -0.71
CA GLY A 36 -4.56 -2.52 0.09
C GLY A 36 -5.23 -3.45 1.09
N ALA A 37 -4.43 -4.36 1.63
CA ALA A 37 -4.86 -5.37 2.59
C ALA A 37 -5.07 -4.77 3.99
N SER A 38 -6.21 -5.06 4.58
CA SER A 38 -6.52 -4.72 5.98
C SER A 38 -7.49 -5.74 6.57
N MET A 39 -7.44 -5.91 7.89
CA MET A 39 -8.47 -6.64 8.65
C MET A 39 -9.54 -5.68 9.16
N PRO A 40 -10.78 -6.16 9.43
CA PRO A 40 -11.79 -5.34 10.06
C PRO A 40 -11.24 -4.66 11.33
N PHE A 41 -11.23 -3.33 11.33
CA PHE A 41 -10.69 -2.50 12.42
C PHE A 41 -9.19 -2.75 12.74
N GLY A 42 -8.42 -3.20 11.76
CA GLY A 42 -6.98 -3.44 11.89
C GLY A 42 -6.17 -2.15 12.00
N MET A 43 -5.07 -2.23 12.75
CA MET A 43 -4.08 -1.15 12.90
C MET A 43 -3.25 -0.95 11.63
N VAL A 44 -3.03 -2.00 10.84
CA VAL A 44 -2.28 -1.96 9.59
C VAL A 44 -3.24 -1.91 8.41
N GLN A 45 -2.99 -0.97 7.51
CA GLN A 45 -3.62 -0.85 6.21
C GLN A 45 -2.50 -0.92 5.17
N LEU A 46 -2.10 -2.12 4.78
CA LEU A 46 -0.93 -2.33 3.92
C LEU A 46 -1.34 -2.13 2.45
N SER A 47 -1.00 -0.97 1.88
CA SER A 47 -1.51 -0.53 0.57
C SER A 47 -0.43 0.10 -0.30
N PRO A 48 -0.55 0.04 -1.64
CA PRO A 48 0.26 0.85 -2.55
C PRO A 48 0.03 2.36 -2.39
N ASP A 49 1.11 3.11 -2.52
CA ASP A 49 1.12 4.57 -2.75
C ASP A 49 1.50 4.85 -4.20
N THR A 50 0.72 5.66 -4.93
CA THR A 50 0.98 5.95 -6.36
C THR A 50 1.80 7.21 -6.60
N ASP A 51 1.89 8.11 -5.61
CA ASP A 51 2.76 9.28 -5.70
C ASP A 51 3.31 9.77 -4.34
N THR A 52 4.24 10.73 -4.39
CA THR A 52 4.95 11.33 -3.26
C THR A 52 4.89 12.86 -3.30
N LEU A 53 3.83 13.44 -3.86
CA LEU A 53 3.73 14.89 -4.03
C LEU A 53 3.84 15.61 -2.68
N SER A 54 4.62 16.68 -2.64
CA SER A 54 4.72 17.48 -1.42
C SER A 54 3.50 18.37 -1.23
N TYR A 55 3.06 18.51 0.03
CA TYR A 55 2.00 19.41 0.47
C TYR A 55 2.24 20.85 0.00
N GLU A 56 3.50 21.25 -0.11
CA GLU A 56 3.89 22.57 -0.59
C GLU A 56 4.78 22.50 -1.82
N SER A 57 4.61 23.47 -2.71
CA SER A 57 5.49 23.70 -3.85
C SER A 57 5.72 25.18 -4.01
N GLY A 58 7.00 25.61 -3.93
CA GLY A 58 7.38 27.02 -3.94
C GLY A 58 6.77 27.83 -2.79
N GLY A 59 6.63 27.24 -1.61
CA GLY A 59 6.08 27.88 -0.40
C GLY A 59 4.56 28.12 -0.45
N LYS A 60 3.83 27.43 -1.33
CA LYS A 60 2.37 27.49 -1.45
C LYS A 60 1.77 26.09 -1.40
N TYR A 61 0.52 26.00 -0.94
CA TYR A 61 -0.24 24.76 -0.96
C TYR A 61 -0.30 24.16 -2.38
N ASN A 62 0.18 22.93 -2.51
CA ASN A 62 0.04 22.11 -3.69
C ASN A 62 -1.35 21.47 -3.69
N LYS A 63 -2.23 21.88 -4.60
CA LYS A 63 -3.60 21.37 -4.64
C LYS A 63 -3.70 19.92 -5.11
N ASP A 64 -2.69 19.43 -5.83
CA ASP A 64 -2.72 18.08 -6.40
C ASP A 64 -2.61 17.01 -5.31
N VAL A 65 -2.01 17.33 -4.15
CA VAL A 65 -1.95 16.41 -3.00
C VAL A 65 -3.32 16.01 -2.48
N TYR A 66 -4.36 16.82 -2.72
CA TYR A 66 -5.72 16.48 -2.30
C TYR A 66 -6.21 15.18 -2.94
N ARG A 67 -5.74 14.86 -4.16
CA ARG A 67 -6.05 13.59 -4.82
C ARG A 67 -5.54 12.41 -4.00
N TYR A 68 -4.46 12.57 -3.24
CA TYR A 68 -3.72 11.47 -2.66
C TYR A 68 -4.10 11.19 -1.20
N CYS A 69 -5.29 11.59 -0.71
CA CYS A 69 -5.64 11.47 0.71
C CYS A 69 -5.53 10.05 1.30
N ALA A 70 -5.61 9.01 0.47
CA ALA A 70 -5.41 7.61 0.85
C ALA A 70 -4.20 6.96 0.18
N GLY A 71 -3.26 7.75 -0.36
CA GLY A 71 -2.01 7.28 -0.97
C GLY A 71 -2.14 6.75 -2.40
N TYR A 72 -3.31 6.24 -2.77
CA TYR A 72 -3.55 5.60 -4.07
C TYR A 72 -4.55 6.39 -4.94
N GLN A 73 -4.23 6.51 -6.23
CA GLN A 73 -5.14 7.00 -7.27
C GLN A 73 -5.23 6.02 -8.44
N TYR A 74 -6.44 5.52 -8.71
CA TYR A 74 -6.67 4.52 -9.77
C TYR A 74 -6.26 5.02 -11.16
N SER A 75 -6.27 6.33 -11.42
CA SER A 75 -5.86 6.85 -12.73
C SER A 75 -4.33 6.88 -12.95
N ASP A 76 -3.55 6.67 -11.89
CA ASP A 76 -2.10 6.71 -11.96
C ASP A 76 -1.52 5.43 -12.57
N ARG A 77 -0.29 5.53 -13.08
CA ARG A 77 0.37 4.45 -13.81
C ARG A 77 1.66 3.96 -13.16
N THR A 78 2.02 4.54 -12.02
CA THR A 78 3.22 4.17 -11.26
C THR A 78 2.87 3.95 -9.80
N ILE A 79 3.57 3.02 -9.16
CA ILE A 79 3.56 2.80 -7.72
C ILE A 79 4.92 3.20 -7.19
N VAL A 80 4.92 4.02 -6.14
CA VAL A 80 6.11 4.43 -5.38
C VAL A 80 6.58 3.25 -4.53
N GLY A 81 5.65 2.64 -3.79
CA GLY A 81 5.90 1.50 -2.93
C GLY A 81 4.66 1.17 -2.11
N PHE A 82 4.84 0.42 -1.03
CA PHE A 82 3.77 -0.09 -0.18
C PHE A 82 3.98 0.33 1.27
N SER A 83 3.11 1.20 1.80
CA SER A 83 3.18 1.69 3.17
C SER A 83 2.11 1.04 4.06
N HIS A 84 2.24 1.16 5.38
CA HIS A 84 1.53 0.31 6.34
C HIS A 84 0.32 0.98 7.01
N THR A 85 0.09 2.28 6.78
CA THR A 85 -0.93 3.07 7.48
C THR A 85 -1.61 4.03 6.51
N HIS A 86 -2.95 4.02 6.50
CA HIS A 86 -3.74 4.81 5.55
C HIS A 86 -5.08 5.23 6.15
N PHE A 87 -5.50 6.45 5.84
CA PHE A 87 -6.88 6.87 6.04
C PHE A 87 -7.75 6.43 4.85
N SER A 88 -9.05 6.22 5.10
CA SER A 88 -10.02 5.84 4.08
C SER A 88 -11.19 6.83 4.08
N GLY A 89 -11.43 7.47 2.95
CA GLY A 89 -12.54 8.41 2.73
C GLY A 89 -12.32 9.80 3.30
N THR A 90 -11.10 10.20 3.63
CA THR A 90 -10.82 11.51 4.23
C THR A 90 -10.69 12.62 3.18
N GLY A 91 -10.93 13.87 3.58
CA GLY A 91 -10.66 15.07 2.79
C GLY A 91 -9.30 15.72 3.11
N HIS A 92 -8.46 15.03 3.87
CA HIS A 92 -7.11 15.44 4.22
C HIS A 92 -6.21 14.21 4.36
N SER A 93 -4.92 14.40 4.11
CA SER A 93 -3.92 13.34 4.11
C SER A 93 -3.12 13.35 5.41
N ASP A 94 -2.72 12.18 5.88
CA ASP A 94 -1.57 11.95 6.77
C ASP A 94 -1.16 10.48 6.57
N LEU A 95 -0.30 9.92 7.44
CA LEU A 95 0.13 8.53 7.40
C LEU A 95 0.98 8.22 6.14
N GLY A 96 0.87 7.01 5.60
CA GLY A 96 1.85 6.47 4.65
C GLY A 96 3.15 6.09 5.35
N ASP A 97 3.06 5.53 6.55
CA ASP A 97 4.23 5.19 7.35
C ASP A 97 4.88 3.89 6.85
N ILE A 98 6.22 3.85 6.89
CA ILE A 98 7.04 2.67 6.62
C ILE A 98 6.80 2.15 5.20
N LEU A 99 7.37 2.84 4.19
CA LEU A 99 7.24 2.41 2.81
C LEU A 99 8.27 1.34 2.45
N ILE A 100 7.80 0.25 1.85
CA ILE A 100 8.63 -0.83 1.31
C ILE A 100 8.49 -0.85 -0.21
N MET A 101 9.61 -0.96 -0.92
CA MET A 101 9.60 -1.15 -2.37
C MET A 101 10.63 -2.21 -2.79
N PRO A 102 10.20 -3.34 -3.38
CA PRO A 102 11.11 -4.31 -3.96
C PRO A 102 11.61 -3.82 -5.33
N THR A 103 12.90 -3.99 -5.61
CA THR A 103 13.51 -3.54 -6.88
C THR A 103 14.55 -4.51 -7.40
N THR A 104 14.85 -4.40 -8.69
CA THR A 104 15.97 -5.11 -9.32
C THR A 104 16.90 -4.15 -10.07
N GLY A 105 18.14 -4.55 -10.30
CA GLY A 105 19.10 -3.79 -11.09
C GLY A 105 19.83 -2.75 -10.25
N ARG A 106 20.06 -1.56 -10.80
CA ARG A 106 20.81 -0.50 -10.12
C ARG A 106 20.03 0.01 -8.91
N LEU A 107 20.65 -0.01 -7.73
CA LEU A 107 20.08 0.59 -6.52
C LEU A 107 19.86 2.10 -6.70
N GLN A 108 18.62 2.55 -6.49
CA GLN A 108 18.21 3.95 -6.46
C GLN A 108 17.49 4.21 -5.13
N LEU A 109 17.80 5.31 -4.45
CA LEU A 109 17.29 5.62 -3.10
C LEU A 109 16.32 6.81 -3.09
N ASN A 110 15.86 7.24 -4.26
CA ASN A 110 14.84 8.26 -4.42
C ASN A 110 13.67 7.67 -5.22
N PRO A 111 12.43 8.16 -5.04
CA PRO A 111 11.27 7.55 -5.68
C PRO A 111 11.16 7.86 -7.18
N GLY A 112 11.88 8.88 -7.69
CA GLY A 112 11.64 9.41 -9.05
C GLY A 112 10.31 10.17 -9.12
N THR A 113 9.81 10.45 -10.31
CA THR A 113 8.49 11.11 -10.52
C THR A 113 7.60 10.29 -11.44
N ALA A 114 6.29 10.55 -11.46
CA ALA A 114 5.36 9.87 -12.35
C ALA A 114 5.73 10.03 -13.84
N GLU A 115 6.29 11.18 -14.22
CA GLU A 115 6.73 11.49 -15.60
C GLU A 115 8.09 10.87 -15.93
N ASN A 116 8.95 10.65 -14.92
CA ASN A 116 10.26 10.05 -15.09
C ASN A 116 10.52 8.95 -14.04
N PRO A 117 9.78 7.83 -14.09
CA PRO A 117 9.86 6.78 -13.08
C PRO A 117 11.25 6.14 -13.00
N GLN A 118 11.96 6.09 -14.12
CA GLN A 118 13.29 5.48 -14.24
C GLN A 118 14.40 6.24 -13.51
N SER A 119 14.16 7.50 -13.10
CA SER A 119 15.10 8.24 -12.28
C SER A 119 15.05 7.89 -10.79
N GLY A 120 14.26 6.88 -10.40
CA GLY A 120 14.15 6.41 -9.04
C GLY A 120 13.70 4.95 -8.95
N PHE A 121 13.22 4.56 -7.78
CA PHE A 121 12.80 3.18 -7.52
C PHE A 121 11.36 2.85 -7.88
N ARG A 122 10.49 3.86 -8.13
CA ARG A 122 9.08 3.62 -8.46
C ARG A 122 8.95 2.76 -9.72
N SER A 123 7.86 2.02 -9.83
CA SER A 123 7.61 1.14 -10.97
C SER A 123 6.31 1.50 -11.65
N SER A 124 6.30 1.43 -12.98
CA SER A 124 5.05 1.35 -13.72
C SER A 124 4.27 0.07 -13.36
N PHE A 125 2.94 0.14 -13.44
CA PHE A 125 2.02 -0.99 -13.23
C PHE A 125 0.81 -0.87 -14.16
N SER A 126 -0.09 -1.86 -14.13
CA SER A 126 -1.38 -1.76 -14.82
C SER A 126 -2.47 -2.54 -14.09
N HIS A 127 -3.71 -2.05 -14.12
CA HIS A 127 -4.86 -2.76 -13.52
C HIS A 127 -5.15 -4.13 -14.17
N LYS A 128 -4.60 -4.42 -15.35
CA LYS A 128 -4.68 -5.76 -15.97
C LYS A 128 -3.91 -6.81 -15.18
N ARG A 129 -2.91 -6.40 -14.42
CA ARG A 129 -2.05 -7.25 -13.56
C ARG A 129 -2.08 -6.73 -12.12
N GLU A 130 -3.25 -6.25 -11.71
CA GLU A 130 -3.54 -5.81 -10.36
C GLU A 130 -4.84 -6.47 -9.90
N MET A 131 -4.90 -6.85 -8.63
CA MET A 131 -6.05 -7.51 -8.05
C MET A 131 -6.13 -7.14 -6.57
N ALA A 132 -7.34 -6.97 -6.06
CA ALA A 132 -7.61 -6.73 -4.66
C ALA A 132 -8.88 -7.46 -4.23
N GLU A 133 -8.83 -8.04 -3.03
CA GLU A 133 -9.97 -8.66 -2.35
C GLU A 133 -9.84 -8.41 -0.83
N PRO A 134 -10.87 -8.63 -0.01
CA PRO A 134 -10.77 -8.39 1.42
C PRO A 134 -9.55 -9.08 2.07
N GLY A 135 -8.63 -8.28 2.60
CA GLY A 135 -7.42 -8.74 3.27
C GLY A 135 -6.25 -9.11 2.35
N TYR A 136 -6.34 -8.88 1.04
CA TYR A 136 -5.29 -9.22 0.08
C TYR A 136 -5.21 -8.23 -1.09
N TYR A 137 -3.99 -7.87 -1.47
CA TYR A 137 -3.69 -7.05 -2.65
C TYR A 137 -2.53 -7.67 -3.42
N ARG A 138 -2.58 -7.60 -4.75
CA ARG A 138 -1.50 -8.05 -5.63
C ARG A 138 -1.31 -7.12 -6.82
N VAL A 139 -0.07 -6.85 -7.18
CA VAL A 139 0.28 -6.10 -8.39
C VAL A 139 1.58 -6.60 -9.02
N HIS A 140 1.68 -6.50 -10.33
CA HIS A 140 2.94 -6.67 -11.04
C HIS A 140 3.64 -5.33 -11.26
N LEU A 141 4.87 -5.21 -10.75
CA LEU A 141 5.76 -4.07 -10.91
C LEU A 141 6.56 -4.26 -12.20
N ASN A 142 6.09 -3.64 -13.29
CA ASN A 142 6.61 -3.88 -14.64
C ASN A 142 8.11 -3.56 -14.76
N ASP A 143 8.57 -2.48 -14.14
CA ASP A 143 9.92 -1.96 -14.34
C ASP A 143 10.98 -2.84 -13.65
N HIS A 144 10.56 -3.61 -12.64
CA HIS A 144 11.42 -4.56 -11.91
C HIS A 144 11.11 -6.02 -12.25
N GLY A 145 10.03 -6.29 -12.98
CA GLY A 145 9.56 -7.64 -13.26
C GLY A 145 9.14 -8.43 -12.01
N ILE A 146 8.71 -7.73 -10.95
CA ILE A 146 8.41 -8.34 -9.64
C ILE A 146 6.88 -8.47 -9.46
N GLU A 147 6.43 -9.61 -8.94
CA GLU A 147 5.05 -9.75 -8.45
C GLU A 147 5.03 -9.46 -6.94
N ALA A 148 4.26 -8.44 -6.54
CA ALA A 148 4.10 -8.01 -5.17
C ALA A 148 2.73 -8.41 -4.64
N GLU A 149 2.72 -9.07 -3.49
CA GLU A 149 1.51 -9.56 -2.82
C GLU A 149 1.53 -9.13 -1.36
N LEU A 150 0.40 -8.61 -0.90
CA LEU A 150 0.25 -7.99 0.41
C LEU A 150 -0.92 -8.65 1.14
N ALA A 151 -0.72 -8.95 2.42
CA ALA A 151 -1.77 -9.37 3.33
C ALA A 151 -1.59 -8.66 4.68
N ALA A 152 -2.63 -8.66 5.52
CA ALA A 152 -2.54 -8.06 6.84
C ALA A 152 -3.24 -8.90 7.90
N THR A 153 -2.66 -8.91 9.11
CA THR A 153 -3.38 -9.25 10.34
C THR A 153 -3.88 -7.96 11.00
N THR A 154 -4.39 -8.04 12.23
CA THR A 154 -4.83 -6.84 12.96
C THR A 154 -3.71 -5.84 13.26
N ARG A 155 -2.43 -6.25 13.26
CA ARG A 155 -1.28 -5.37 13.61
C ARG A 155 0.00 -5.64 12.82
N VAL A 156 -0.03 -6.52 11.82
CA VAL A 156 1.15 -6.92 11.05
C VAL A 156 0.81 -6.89 9.57
N GLY A 157 1.66 -6.22 8.77
CA GLY A 157 1.68 -6.32 7.32
C GLY A 157 2.57 -7.48 6.88
N ILE A 158 2.12 -8.26 5.91
CA ILE A 158 2.83 -9.42 5.36
C ILE A 158 3.06 -9.15 3.87
N HIS A 159 4.31 -9.24 3.45
CA HIS A 159 4.72 -9.03 2.06
C HIS A 159 5.24 -10.34 1.48
N ARG A 160 4.85 -10.65 0.24
CA ARG A 160 5.48 -11.69 -0.58
C ARG A 160 5.87 -11.08 -1.92
N TYR A 161 7.15 -11.20 -2.25
CA TYR A 161 7.72 -10.70 -3.50
C TYR A 161 8.28 -11.85 -4.32
N THR A 162 7.79 -12.00 -5.54
CA THR A 162 8.33 -12.96 -6.51
C THR A 162 9.24 -12.22 -7.47
N PHE A 163 10.55 -12.37 -7.27
CA PHE A 163 11.57 -11.75 -8.11
C PHE A 163 11.84 -12.58 -9.37
N PRO A 164 12.21 -11.94 -10.49
CA PRO A 164 12.87 -12.64 -11.57
C PRO A 164 14.25 -13.09 -11.10
N LYS A 165 14.87 -14.04 -11.83
CA LYS A 165 16.28 -14.38 -11.59
C LYS A 165 17.12 -13.11 -11.78
N SER A 166 17.84 -12.70 -10.74
CA SER A 166 18.63 -11.46 -10.73
C SER A 166 19.84 -11.62 -9.80
N ASP A 167 20.95 -11.00 -10.18
CA ASP A 167 22.15 -10.87 -9.33
C ASP A 167 22.13 -9.54 -8.53
N SER A 168 21.06 -8.75 -8.67
CA SER A 168 20.87 -7.47 -8.00
C SER A 168 19.40 -7.30 -7.65
N ALA A 169 19.01 -7.85 -6.50
CA ALA A 169 17.68 -7.73 -5.92
C ALA A 169 17.78 -6.92 -4.62
N HIS A 170 16.86 -5.99 -4.43
CA HIS A 170 16.85 -5.10 -3.27
C HIS A 170 15.44 -4.96 -2.69
N ILE A 171 15.39 -4.73 -1.38
CA ILE A 171 14.20 -4.24 -0.68
C ILE A 171 14.56 -2.87 -0.13
N ILE A 172 13.84 -1.85 -0.57
CA ILE A 172 14.00 -0.48 -0.09
C ILE A 172 13.06 -0.29 1.09
N LEU A 173 13.60 0.26 2.19
CA LEU A 173 12.84 0.76 3.32
C LEU A 173 12.99 2.28 3.34
N ASP A 174 11.89 3.00 3.08
CA ASP A 174 11.84 4.45 3.13
C ASP A 174 11.03 4.89 4.35
N LEU A 175 11.73 5.43 5.35
CA LEU A 175 11.11 6.03 6.55
C LEU A 175 10.79 7.52 6.37
N VAL A 176 11.26 8.15 5.30
CA VAL A 176 11.02 9.57 5.01
C VAL A 176 9.71 9.76 4.25
N HIS A 177 9.31 8.80 3.41
CA HIS A 177 8.04 8.82 2.67
C HIS A 177 6.83 9.11 3.56
N GLY A 178 5.89 9.90 3.09
CA GLY A 178 4.58 10.04 3.73
C GLY A 178 3.60 10.65 2.75
N ILE A 179 2.32 10.30 2.88
CA ILE A 179 1.28 10.80 1.98
C ILE A 179 1.16 12.32 2.12
N TYR A 180 1.22 12.81 3.36
CA TYR A 180 1.30 14.23 3.67
C TYR A 180 2.73 14.62 4.05
N ASN A 181 3.53 14.98 3.05
CA ASN A 181 4.95 15.32 3.26
C ASN A 181 5.25 16.79 2.91
N TYR A 182 6.14 17.40 3.69
CA TYR A 182 6.71 18.72 3.48
C TYR A 182 8.04 18.81 4.25
N GLU A 183 8.84 19.85 3.97
CA GLU A 183 10.11 20.03 4.66
C GLU A 183 9.92 20.16 6.17
N GLY A 184 10.59 19.32 6.95
CA GLY A 184 10.45 19.30 8.41
C GLY A 184 9.22 18.56 8.94
N LYS A 185 8.40 17.89 8.11
CA LYS A 185 7.35 16.98 8.60
C LYS A 185 7.95 15.85 9.45
N ASN A 186 9.03 15.24 8.97
CA ASN A 186 9.77 14.22 9.72
C ASN A 186 10.73 14.89 10.70
N VAL A 187 10.47 14.74 11.99
CA VAL A 187 11.31 15.29 13.07
C VAL A 187 12.45 14.33 13.38
N TRP A 188 12.15 13.04 13.42
CA TRP A 188 13.13 12.01 13.71
C TRP A 188 12.80 10.72 12.99
N THR A 189 13.81 10.09 12.40
CA THR A 189 13.73 8.72 11.90
C THR A 189 14.91 7.93 12.45
N PHE A 190 14.66 6.68 12.83
CA PHE A 190 15.67 5.79 13.37
C PHE A 190 15.49 4.39 12.80
N VAL A 191 16.61 3.77 12.42
CA VAL A 191 16.69 2.39 11.96
C VAL A 191 17.82 1.70 12.69
N ARG A 192 17.57 0.48 13.16
CA ARG A 192 18.58 -0.44 13.70
C ARG A 192 18.45 -1.79 13.02
N VAL A 193 19.54 -2.25 12.42
CA VAL A 193 19.67 -3.65 12.01
C VAL A 193 20.00 -4.47 13.24
N GLU A 194 19.08 -5.31 13.68
CA GLU A 194 19.27 -6.14 14.88
C GLU A 194 20.15 -7.36 14.58
N ASN A 195 19.93 -7.96 13.42
CA ASN A 195 20.61 -9.16 12.94
C ASN A 195 20.37 -9.34 11.42
N ASP A 196 20.64 -10.53 10.89
CA ASP A 196 20.55 -10.88 9.47
C ASP A 196 19.12 -10.93 8.90
N SER A 197 18.09 -10.83 9.75
CA SER A 197 16.69 -11.01 9.36
C SER A 197 15.72 -10.02 10.03
N THR A 198 16.20 -9.18 10.95
CA THR A 198 15.36 -8.24 11.71
C THR A 198 15.93 -6.83 11.68
N ILE A 199 15.04 -5.89 11.34
CA ILE A 199 15.25 -4.45 11.47
C ILE A 199 14.17 -3.90 12.41
N THR A 200 14.55 -2.98 13.29
CA THR A 200 13.61 -2.17 14.07
C THR A 200 13.84 -0.70 13.79
N GLY A 201 12.85 0.13 14.07
CA GLY A 201 12.94 1.56 13.83
C GLY A 201 11.72 2.30 14.32
N TYR A 202 11.76 3.62 14.19
CA TYR A 202 10.59 4.47 14.39
C TYR A 202 10.69 5.73 13.55
N ARG A 203 9.55 6.39 13.42
CA ARG A 203 9.41 7.71 12.85
C ARG A 203 8.58 8.59 13.79
N GLN A 204 9.01 9.82 13.94
CA GLN A 204 8.25 10.88 14.59
C GLN A 204 8.01 12.00 13.59
N THR A 205 6.76 12.40 13.45
CA THR A 205 6.34 13.54 12.63
C THR A 205 5.83 14.69 13.49
N ASN A 206 5.90 15.91 12.95
CA ASN A 206 5.23 17.10 13.51
C ASN A 206 3.71 17.03 13.36
#